data_AF-A0A559M429-F1
#
_entry.id   AF-A0A559M429-F1
#
_cell.length_a   1.000
_cell.length_b   1.000
_cell.length_c   1.000
_cell.angle_alpha   90.00
_cell.angle_beta   90.00
_cell.angle_gamma   90.00
#
_symmetry.space_group_name_H-M   'P 1'
#
loop_
_entity.id
_entity.type
_entity.pdbx_description
1 polymer ?
#
loop_
_entity_poly.entity_id
_entity_poly.type
_entity_poly.pdbx_seq_one_letter_code
_entity_poly.pdbx_strand_id
1 'polypeptide(L)'
;MLLKSLVFSLVFIGGVAMTAAKVQFMGMNIAGFEFGCQIDGSCPTSSVTPPLSTLGGGDGAGQMQHFVNDDQMNIFRLPVSWQFLVNNKLGDTLDSTNFGKYDQLMQSCLSTGAYCAIDLHNFARFNGNIIGQSSDGPSDAQFADLWTQLATKYKSDTKVVFGLMNEPHDVDITAWANTVQLAVTGIRNAGASTQMILLPGNNFTSAATFVSNGSGAALIKVANPDASTDGLVLDIHKYLDVDNSGTHSDCTTDNISDAFSPCFTDFCAQNAFLNQNSDVFLGYIAWGAGSFATSYTLSLTPSKQNGRFVDNALASQCVISPWLDAGTAIVISAIASSTATDTAISSPSSQGSSITAPASADTSVSRGTSSNIMTTSPSGNGDGKSETQSALIASPTSGLATSVSRTSTTTTGIPSSAPSQLANGAKMEEVSWGIMAVTGAIIVAALLR
;
A
#
# COMPACT_ATOMS: atom_id res chain seq x y z
N MET A 1 -53.54 -5.67 56.86
CA MET A 1 -53.62 -6.08 55.45
C MET A 1 -52.34 -5.61 54.76
N LEU A 2 -51.55 -6.56 54.26
CA LEU A 2 -50.30 -6.33 53.54
C LEU A 2 -50.56 -5.57 52.24
N LEU A 3 -49.79 -4.52 51.94
CA LEU A 3 -49.58 -4.04 50.58
C LEU A 3 -48.11 -4.26 50.25
N LYS A 4 -47.83 -5.29 49.43
CA LYS A 4 -46.51 -5.64 48.93
C LYS A 4 -46.07 -4.60 47.90
N SER A 5 -44.88 -4.00 48.09
CA SER A 5 -44.16 -3.26 47.06
C SER A 5 -43.86 -4.18 45.88
N LEU A 6 -44.36 -3.82 44.70
CA LEU A 6 -43.94 -4.41 43.42
C LEU A 6 -42.80 -3.53 42.88
N VAL A 7 -41.56 -3.97 43.06
CA VAL A 7 -40.42 -3.40 42.35
C VAL A 7 -40.44 -4.00 40.94
N PHE A 8 -40.75 -3.18 39.94
CA PHE A 8 -40.56 -3.53 38.53
C PHE A 8 -39.05 -3.52 38.25
N SER A 9 -38.43 -4.70 38.18
CA SER A 9 -37.10 -4.84 37.59
C SER A 9 -37.20 -4.53 36.10
N LEU A 10 -36.77 -3.34 35.70
CA LEU A 10 -36.56 -3.01 34.30
C LEU A 10 -35.37 -3.84 33.80
N VAL A 11 -35.63 -4.92 33.09
CA VAL A 11 -34.60 -5.66 32.36
C VAL A 11 -34.15 -4.76 31.21
N PHE A 12 -32.97 -4.15 31.34
CA PHE A 12 -32.26 -3.57 30.19
C PHE A 12 -31.89 -4.74 29.27
N ILE A 13 -32.67 -4.95 28.21
CA ILE A 13 -32.22 -5.75 27.07
C ILE A 13 -31.10 -4.93 26.44
N GLY A 14 -29.85 -5.35 26.67
CA GLY A 14 -28.69 -4.74 26.02
C GLY A 14 -28.90 -4.75 24.51
N GLY A 15 -28.86 -3.56 23.90
CA GLY A 15 -28.94 -3.44 22.45
C GLY A 15 -27.77 -4.19 21.82
N VAL A 16 -28.06 -5.06 20.86
CA VAL A 16 -27.05 -5.65 19.99
C VAL A 16 -26.45 -4.51 19.18
N ALA A 17 -25.18 -4.18 19.42
CA ALA A 17 -24.44 -3.27 18.55
C ALA A 17 -24.18 -4.01 17.23
N MET A 18 -24.94 -3.65 16.20
CA MET A 18 -24.68 -4.12 14.83
C MET A 18 -23.49 -3.31 14.31
N THR A 19 -22.28 -3.84 14.41
CA THR A 19 -21.12 -3.27 13.73
C THR A 19 -21.10 -3.77 12.29
N ALA A 20 -21.12 -2.84 11.33
CA ALA A 20 -20.92 -3.19 9.93
C ALA A 20 -19.53 -3.81 9.75
N ALA A 21 -19.48 -5.04 9.25
CA ALA A 21 -18.25 -5.77 8.93
C ALA A 21 -17.88 -5.53 7.46
N LYS A 22 -17.61 -4.28 7.07
CA LYS A 22 -17.37 -3.89 5.68
C LYS A 22 -16.35 -2.77 5.60
N VAL A 23 -15.27 -2.97 4.84
CA VAL A 23 -14.23 -1.95 4.64
C VAL A 23 -14.80 -0.73 3.90
N GLN A 24 -14.23 0.44 4.18
CA GLN A 24 -14.66 1.71 3.58
C GLN A 24 -14.45 1.74 2.06
N PHE A 25 -13.39 1.11 1.55
CA PHE A 25 -12.98 1.20 0.16
C PHE A 25 -12.87 -0.16 -0.52
N MET A 26 -13.43 -0.25 -1.73
CA MET A 26 -13.19 -1.33 -2.68
C MET A 26 -12.86 -0.71 -4.02
N GLY A 27 -11.78 -1.17 -4.65
CA GLY A 27 -11.29 -0.56 -5.86
C GLY A 27 -10.52 -1.47 -6.79
N MET A 28 -10.06 -0.84 -7.87
CA MET A 28 -9.28 -1.46 -8.93
C MET A 28 -8.09 -0.60 -9.33
N ASN A 29 -6.96 -1.23 -9.67
CA ASN A 29 -5.86 -0.56 -10.36
C ASN A 29 -6.21 -0.37 -11.85
N ILE A 30 -6.10 0.86 -12.35
CA ILE A 30 -6.30 1.20 -13.77
C ILE A 30 -4.92 1.48 -14.37
N ALA A 31 -4.26 0.41 -14.78
CA ALA A 31 -2.85 0.38 -15.17
C ALA A 31 -2.61 0.85 -16.62
N GLY A 32 -1.40 1.31 -16.90
CA GLY A 32 -0.93 1.64 -18.25
C GLY A 32 0.14 2.72 -18.32
N PHE A 33 0.12 3.71 -17.40
CA PHE A 33 1.09 4.81 -17.36
C PHE A 33 2.45 4.42 -16.75
N GLU A 34 2.53 3.24 -16.15
CA GLU A 34 3.71 2.59 -15.59
C GLU A 34 4.26 1.46 -16.47
N PHE A 35 3.57 1.09 -17.56
CA PHE A 35 3.99 -0.03 -18.39
C PHE A 35 5.44 0.11 -18.87
N GLY A 36 6.22 -0.95 -18.66
CA GLY A 36 7.65 -1.01 -18.92
C GLY A 36 8.53 -0.73 -17.71
N CYS A 37 8.00 -0.19 -16.61
CA CYS A 37 8.73 -0.08 -15.35
C CYS A 37 9.26 -1.42 -14.89
N GLN A 38 10.52 -1.42 -14.46
CA GLN A 38 11.19 -2.54 -13.82
C GLN A 38 11.33 -2.27 -12.32
N ILE A 39 11.52 -3.33 -11.53
CA ILE A 39 11.64 -3.22 -10.06
C ILE A 39 12.86 -2.40 -9.63
N ASP A 40 13.87 -2.22 -10.48
CA ASP A 40 15.00 -1.33 -10.20
C ASP A 40 14.62 0.17 -10.34
N GLY A 41 13.37 0.50 -10.65
CA GLY A 41 12.90 1.86 -10.87
C GLY A 41 13.27 2.44 -12.24
N SER A 42 13.72 1.62 -13.20
CA SER A 42 13.90 2.00 -14.60
C SER A 42 12.56 1.94 -15.34
N CYS A 43 12.08 3.06 -15.86
CA CYS A 43 10.79 3.15 -16.56
C CYS A 43 10.96 3.80 -17.95
N PRO A 44 11.06 3.02 -19.04
CA PRO A 44 11.14 3.56 -20.39
C PRO A 44 9.80 4.19 -20.78
N THR A 45 9.76 5.51 -20.92
CA THR A 45 8.54 6.27 -21.28
C THR A 45 7.92 5.87 -22.62
N SER A 46 8.66 5.21 -23.50
CA SER A 46 8.17 4.67 -24.77
C SER A 46 7.26 3.44 -24.62
N SER A 47 7.30 2.76 -23.48
CA SER A 47 6.51 1.56 -23.20
C SER A 47 5.12 1.88 -22.60
N VAL A 48 4.89 3.14 -22.24
CA VAL A 48 3.66 3.62 -21.63
C VAL A 48 2.48 3.45 -22.58
N THR A 49 1.40 2.83 -22.09
CA THR A 49 0.14 2.66 -22.80
C THR A 49 -1.00 3.26 -21.97
N PRO A 50 -1.28 4.58 -22.11
CA PRO A 50 -2.26 5.27 -21.28
C PRO A 50 -3.64 4.58 -21.32
N PRO A 51 -4.31 4.30 -20.18
CA PRO A 51 -5.62 3.66 -20.16
C PRO A 51 -6.75 4.66 -20.48
N LEU A 52 -6.58 5.37 -21.60
CA LEU A 52 -7.58 6.24 -22.20
C LEU A 52 -7.67 5.91 -23.69
N SER A 53 -8.87 5.58 -24.15
CA SER A 53 -9.14 5.29 -25.56
C SER A 53 -8.82 6.49 -26.46
N THR A 54 -8.98 7.71 -25.96
CA THR A 54 -8.59 8.97 -26.62
C THR A 54 -7.08 9.12 -26.82
N LEU A 55 -6.27 8.39 -26.05
CA LEU A 55 -4.81 8.35 -26.15
C LEU A 55 -4.30 7.05 -26.76
N GLY A 56 -5.20 6.20 -27.29
CA GLY A 56 -4.86 4.98 -28.02
C GLY A 56 -4.63 3.73 -27.16
N GLY A 57 -4.88 3.78 -25.85
CA GLY A 57 -4.83 2.60 -24.98
C GLY A 57 -6.21 2.09 -24.54
N GLY A 58 -6.26 1.44 -23.38
CA GLY A 58 -7.49 0.85 -22.84
C GLY A 58 -8.59 1.87 -22.57
N ASP A 59 -9.86 1.45 -22.55
CA ASP A 59 -10.98 2.32 -22.20
C ASP A 59 -11.14 2.46 -20.66
N GLY A 60 -10.11 2.98 -19.99
CA GLY A 60 -10.08 3.09 -18.53
C GLY A 60 -11.19 3.99 -17.97
N ALA A 61 -11.57 5.06 -18.68
CA ALA A 61 -12.71 5.89 -18.31
C ALA A 61 -14.04 5.10 -18.30
N GLY A 62 -14.30 4.31 -19.35
CA GLY A 62 -15.46 3.42 -19.40
C GLY A 62 -15.42 2.32 -18.34
N GLN A 63 -14.24 1.74 -18.09
CA GLN A 63 -14.04 0.74 -17.04
C GLN A 63 -14.35 1.30 -15.64
N MET A 64 -13.80 2.46 -15.29
CA MET A 64 -14.09 3.09 -13.99
C MET A 64 -15.58 3.42 -13.84
N GLN A 65 -16.24 3.90 -14.90
CA GLN A 65 -17.67 4.18 -14.86
C GLN A 65 -18.50 2.91 -14.64
N HIS A 66 -18.13 1.80 -15.29
CA HIS A 66 -18.70 0.47 -15.07
C HIS A 66 -18.52 0.03 -13.61
N PHE A 67 -17.29 0.02 -13.13
CA PHE A 67 -16.97 -0.40 -11.76
C PHE A 67 -17.70 0.42 -10.69
N VAL A 68 -17.94 1.72 -10.90
CA VAL A 68 -18.74 2.53 -9.97
C VAL A 68 -20.23 2.20 -10.08
N ASN A 69 -20.79 2.18 -11.29
CA ASN A 69 -22.23 2.10 -11.48
C ASN A 69 -22.81 0.71 -11.24
N ASP A 70 -22.09 -0.30 -11.72
CA ASP A 70 -22.56 -1.68 -11.75
C ASP A 70 -22.01 -2.46 -10.54
N ASP A 71 -20.78 -2.14 -10.08
CA ASP A 71 -20.09 -2.89 -9.02
C ASP A 71 -19.91 -2.13 -7.69
N GLN A 72 -20.31 -0.86 -7.62
CA GLN A 72 -20.21 -0.01 -6.42
C GLN A 72 -18.78 0.22 -5.90
N MET A 73 -17.75 0.05 -6.74
CA MET A 73 -16.39 0.47 -6.38
C MET A 73 -16.35 1.97 -6.11
N ASN A 74 -15.45 2.38 -5.21
CA ASN A 74 -15.39 3.76 -4.75
C ASN A 74 -13.97 4.33 -4.64
N ILE A 75 -12.95 3.57 -5.05
CA ILE A 75 -11.57 4.04 -5.19
C ILE A 75 -10.91 3.40 -6.41
N PHE A 76 -10.07 4.16 -7.12
CA PHE A 76 -9.20 3.65 -8.17
C PHE A 76 -7.77 4.07 -7.92
N ARG A 77 -6.82 3.16 -8.15
CA ARG A 77 -5.38 3.44 -8.10
C ARG A 77 -4.86 3.57 -9.52
N LEU A 78 -4.12 4.63 -9.79
CA LEU A 78 -3.74 5.07 -11.13
C LEU A 78 -2.21 5.14 -11.22
N PRO A 79 -1.54 3.99 -11.43
CA PRO A 79 -0.09 3.92 -11.48
C PRO A 79 0.50 4.81 -12.58
N VAL A 80 1.60 5.47 -12.29
CA VAL A 80 2.38 6.28 -13.24
C VAL A 80 3.85 6.28 -12.86
N SER A 81 4.74 6.22 -13.84
CA SER A 81 6.17 6.36 -13.58
C SER A 81 6.59 7.81 -13.36
N TRP A 82 7.57 8.01 -12.48
CA TRP A 82 8.24 9.29 -12.28
C TRP A 82 8.82 9.80 -13.59
N GLN A 83 9.52 8.93 -14.33
CA GLN A 83 10.09 9.22 -15.65
C GLN A 83 9.05 9.80 -16.60
N PHE A 84 7.82 9.27 -16.62
CA PHE A 84 6.75 9.82 -17.45
C PHE A 84 6.35 11.22 -16.99
N LEU A 85 6.09 11.42 -15.69
CA LEU A 85 5.65 12.70 -15.12
C LEU A 85 6.61 13.86 -15.40
N VAL A 86 7.92 13.60 -15.35
CA VAL A 86 8.95 14.64 -15.56
C VAL A 86 9.67 14.51 -16.90
N ASN A 87 9.21 13.61 -17.79
CA ASN A 87 9.83 13.34 -19.08
C ASN A 87 11.36 13.09 -18.97
N ASN A 88 11.72 12.23 -18.03
CA ASN A 88 13.09 11.87 -17.64
C ASN A 88 13.98 13.00 -17.08
N LYS A 89 13.42 14.21 -16.83
CA LYS A 89 14.15 15.34 -16.25
C LYS A 89 14.01 15.35 -14.72
N LEU A 90 14.83 14.53 -14.06
CA LEU A 90 14.81 14.41 -12.60
C LEU A 90 15.02 15.77 -11.90
N GLY A 91 14.12 16.10 -10.97
CA GLY A 91 14.16 17.36 -10.21
C GLY A 91 13.66 18.60 -10.95
N ASP A 92 13.12 18.43 -12.17
CA ASP A 92 12.45 19.51 -12.90
C ASP A 92 10.95 19.54 -12.56
N THR A 93 10.27 20.55 -13.10
CA THR A 93 8.81 20.64 -13.04
C THR A 93 8.12 19.49 -13.80
N LEU A 94 6.87 19.18 -13.43
CA LEU A 94 6.02 18.25 -14.16
C LEU A 94 5.99 18.63 -15.66
N ASP A 95 6.28 17.67 -16.54
CA ASP A 95 6.25 17.88 -17.97
C ASP A 95 4.80 18.12 -18.41
N SER A 96 4.50 19.34 -18.85
CA SER A 96 3.11 19.74 -19.18
C SER A 96 2.40 18.82 -20.18
N THR A 97 3.13 18.16 -21.10
CA THR A 97 2.53 17.28 -22.10
C THR A 97 2.22 15.91 -21.51
N ASN A 98 3.19 15.29 -20.84
CA ASN A 98 2.99 13.99 -20.22
C ASN A 98 2.04 14.08 -19.03
N PHE A 99 2.23 15.07 -18.17
CA PHE A 99 1.33 15.31 -17.04
C PHE A 99 -0.09 15.64 -17.51
N GLY A 100 -0.25 16.41 -18.60
CA GLY A 100 -1.57 16.68 -19.18
C GLY A 100 -2.30 15.43 -19.68
N LYS A 101 -1.57 14.36 -20.07
CA LYS A 101 -2.17 13.05 -20.39
C LYS A 101 -2.58 12.30 -19.13
N TYR A 102 -1.74 12.30 -18.10
CA TYR A 102 -2.06 11.67 -16.82
C TYR A 102 -3.24 12.36 -16.12
N ASP A 103 -3.29 13.69 -16.14
CA ASP A 103 -4.40 14.49 -15.59
C ASP A 103 -5.73 14.13 -16.27
N GLN A 104 -5.76 13.82 -17.57
CA GLN A 104 -7.00 13.33 -18.21
C GLN A 104 -7.55 12.06 -17.56
N LEU A 105 -6.68 11.13 -17.11
CA LEU A 105 -7.10 9.92 -16.41
C LEU A 105 -7.57 10.26 -14.99
N MET A 106 -6.83 11.11 -14.28
CA MET A 106 -7.23 11.61 -12.96
C MET A 106 -8.61 12.28 -13.01
N GLN A 107 -8.85 13.17 -13.98
CA GLN A 107 -10.15 13.81 -14.14
C GLN A 107 -11.25 12.82 -14.54
N SER A 108 -10.94 11.83 -15.38
CA SER A 108 -11.89 10.75 -15.70
C SER A 108 -12.29 9.98 -14.45
N CYS A 109 -11.32 9.63 -13.60
CA CYS A 109 -11.58 8.99 -12.31
C CYS A 109 -12.42 9.88 -11.39
N LEU A 110 -12.02 11.13 -11.17
CA LEU A 110 -12.71 12.06 -10.26
C LEU A 110 -14.16 12.32 -10.70
N SER A 111 -14.42 12.34 -12.02
CA SER A 111 -15.76 12.51 -12.58
C SER A 111 -16.73 11.38 -12.24
N THR A 112 -16.23 10.18 -11.92
CA THR A 112 -17.07 9.06 -11.44
C THR A 112 -17.58 9.29 -10.02
N GLY A 113 -16.96 10.19 -9.26
CA GLY A 113 -17.20 10.37 -7.84
C GLY A 113 -16.43 9.40 -6.93
N ALA A 114 -15.57 8.53 -7.46
CA ALA A 114 -14.66 7.72 -6.67
C ALA A 114 -13.48 8.53 -6.10
N TYR A 115 -12.75 7.93 -5.15
CA TYR A 115 -11.40 8.36 -4.78
C TYR A 115 -10.40 7.95 -5.85
N CYS A 116 -9.38 8.78 -6.08
CA CYS A 116 -8.39 8.59 -7.15
C CYS A 116 -6.99 8.66 -6.56
N ALA A 117 -6.37 7.49 -6.39
CA ALA A 117 -5.03 7.37 -5.84
C ALA A 117 -3.98 7.50 -6.95
N ILE A 118 -3.16 8.54 -6.84
CA ILE A 118 -1.93 8.66 -7.61
C ILE A 118 -0.95 7.63 -7.03
N ASP A 119 -0.48 6.70 -7.85
CA ASP A 119 0.57 5.77 -7.46
C ASP A 119 1.85 6.07 -8.25
N LEU A 120 2.89 6.51 -7.55
CA LEU A 120 4.21 6.68 -8.16
C LEU A 120 4.93 5.33 -8.25
N HIS A 121 4.92 4.73 -9.44
CA HIS A 121 5.24 3.33 -9.64
C HIS A 121 6.73 3.05 -9.85
N ASN A 122 7.56 3.37 -8.83
CA ASN A 122 9.01 3.51 -8.99
C ASN A 122 9.88 2.71 -8.00
N PHE A 123 9.33 1.89 -7.11
CA PHE A 123 10.11 0.97 -6.26
C PHE A 123 11.16 1.68 -5.38
N ALA A 124 10.84 2.89 -4.93
CA ALA A 124 11.73 3.83 -4.24
C ALA A 124 13.01 4.19 -5.01
N ARG A 125 13.00 4.06 -6.34
CA ARG A 125 14.16 4.22 -7.20
C ARG A 125 13.90 5.07 -8.44
N PHE A 126 15.00 5.59 -8.99
CA PHE A 126 15.03 6.16 -10.33
C PHE A 126 16.27 5.62 -11.06
N ASN A 127 16.04 4.77 -12.07
CA ASN A 127 17.08 4.11 -12.87
C ASN A 127 18.15 3.40 -12.00
N GLY A 128 17.71 2.51 -11.11
CA GLY A 128 18.56 1.71 -10.23
C GLY A 128 18.95 2.38 -8.91
N ASN A 129 18.84 3.72 -8.82
CA ASN A 129 19.31 4.47 -7.65
C ASN A 129 18.19 4.71 -6.65
N ILE A 130 18.45 4.39 -5.38
CA ILE A 130 17.50 4.56 -4.27
C ILE A 130 17.43 6.03 -3.85
N ILE A 131 16.22 6.54 -3.72
CA ILE A 131 15.94 7.92 -3.29
C ILE A 131 16.57 8.17 -1.91
N GLY A 132 17.38 9.22 -1.80
CA GLY A 132 18.02 9.64 -0.55
C GLY A 132 19.14 8.71 -0.06
N GLN A 133 19.40 7.59 -0.73
CA GLN A 133 20.31 6.55 -0.25
C GLN A 133 21.40 6.18 -1.27
N SER A 134 21.30 6.64 -2.52
CA SER A 134 22.33 6.50 -3.55
C SER A 134 22.94 7.87 -3.87
N SER A 135 24.26 7.94 -4.01
CA SER A 135 24.98 9.20 -4.33
C SER A 135 24.59 9.78 -5.68
N ASP A 136 24.30 8.91 -6.65
CA ASP A 136 23.91 9.29 -8.02
C ASP A 136 22.38 9.21 -8.22
N GLY A 137 21.63 9.03 -7.13
CA GLY A 137 20.18 8.92 -7.14
C GLY A 137 19.44 10.24 -6.90
N PRO A 138 18.10 10.21 -6.95
CA PRO A 138 17.30 11.33 -6.48
C PRO A 138 17.57 11.62 -5.01
N SER A 139 17.70 12.89 -4.66
CA SER A 139 17.68 13.33 -3.27
C SER A 139 16.26 13.29 -2.69
N ASP A 140 16.16 13.26 -1.35
CA ASP A 140 14.87 13.41 -0.66
C ASP A 140 14.14 14.70 -1.06
N ALA A 141 14.90 15.78 -1.29
CA ALA A 141 14.35 17.06 -1.70
C ALA A 141 13.69 16.99 -3.09
N GLN A 142 14.28 16.28 -4.05
CA GLN A 142 13.69 16.08 -5.38
C GLN A 142 12.43 15.22 -5.32
N PHE A 143 12.39 14.23 -4.43
CA PHE A 143 11.19 13.43 -4.20
C PHE A 143 10.06 14.23 -3.53
N ALA A 144 10.38 15.00 -2.48
CA ALA A 144 9.43 15.86 -1.81
C ALA A 144 8.91 16.98 -2.73
N ASP A 145 9.75 17.51 -3.62
CA ASP A 145 9.36 18.51 -4.61
C ASP A 145 8.35 17.97 -5.61
N LEU A 146 8.57 16.76 -6.16
CA LEU A 146 7.58 16.09 -7.03
C LEU A 146 6.20 16.04 -6.36
N TRP A 147 6.16 15.58 -5.10
CA TRP A 147 4.91 15.50 -4.34
C TRP A 147 4.31 16.87 -4.02
N THR A 148 5.14 17.89 -3.79
CA THR A 148 4.69 19.28 -3.60
C THR A 148 4.01 19.82 -4.87
N GLN A 149 4.56 19.51 -6.06
CA GLN A 149 3.96 19.91 -7.33
C GLN A 149 2.60 19.22 -7.57
N LEU A 150 2.52 17.90 -7.35
CA LEU A 150 1.28 17.14 -7.45
C LEU A 150 0.22 17.63 -6.45
N ALA A 151 0.62 17.87 -5.19
CA ALA A 151 -0.27 18.41 -4.17
C ALA A 151 -0.76 19.82 -4.52
N THR A 152 0.10 20.69 -5.05
CA THR A 152 -0.29 22.03 -5.50
C THR A 152 -1.38 21.99 -6.56
N LYS A 153 -1.30 21.03 -7.50
CA LYS A 153 -2.32 20.81 -8.53
C LYS A 153 -3.65 20.30 -7.94
N TYR A 154 -3.61 19.32 -7.04
CA TYR A 154 -4.79 18.58 -6.59
C TYR A 154 -5.33 18.97 -5.21
N LYS A 155 -4.77 19.97 -4.54
CA LYS A 155 -5.14 20.35 -3.16
C LYS A 155 -6.63 20.63 -2.95
N SER A 156 -7.35 21.06 -3.98
CA SER A 156 -8.79 21.36 -3.88
C SER A 156 -9.67 20.12 -4.04
N ASP A 157 -9.11 19.01 -4.53
CA ASP A 157 -9.82 17.76 -4.79
C ASP A 157 -9.68 16.83 -3.59
N THR A 158 -10.70 16.80 -2.73
CA THR A 158 -10.69 16.00 -1.48
C THR A 158 -10.74 14.49 -1.73
N LYS A 159 -11.00 14.07 -2.97
CA LYS A 159 -11.03 12.66 -3.40
C LYS A 159 -9.71 12.19 -4.01
N VAL A 160 -8.71 13.06 -4.14
CA VAL A 160 -7.36 12.63 -4.51
C VAL A 160 -6.69 11.97 -3.30
N VAL A 161 -5.99 10.87 -3.57
CA VAL A 161 -5.18 10.14 -2.60
C VAL A 161 -3.74 10.14 -3.11
N PHE A 162 -2.78 10.47 -2.24
CA PHE A 162 -1.37 10.52 -2.59
C PHE A 162 -0.67 9.23 -2.17
N GLY A 163 -0.54 8.27 -3.10
CA GLY A 163 0.21 7.03 -2.92
C GLY A 163 1.70 7.26 -3.18
N LEU A 164 2.47 7.42 -2.10
CA LEU A 164 3.80 8.03 -2.17
C LEU A 164 4.82 7.27 -3.04
N MET A 165 4.74 5.94 -3.05
CA MET A 165 5.64 5.08 -3.81
C MET A 165 5.10 3.66 -3.89
N ASN A 166 5.12 3.07 -5.07
CA ASN A 166 4.87 1.64 -5.21
C ASN A 166 6.06 0.83 -4.67
N GLU A 167 5.78 -0.10 -3.77
CA GLU A 167 6.66 -1.23 -3.43
C GLU A 167 8.16 -0.93 -3.23
N PRO A 168 8.57 -0.04 -2.30
CA PRO A 168 9.96 0.03 -1.87
C PRO A 168 10.50 -1.34 -1.45
N HIS A 169 11.71 -1.69 -1.91
CA HIS A 169 12.40 -2.93 -1.55
C HIS A 169 13.91 -2.69 -1.42
N ASP A 170 14.58 -3.50 -0.61
CA ASP A 170 16.04 -3.41 -0.37
C ASP A 170 16.52 -1.98 -0.03
N VAL A 171 15.73 -1.25 0.76
CA VAL A 171 16.07 0.09 1.27
C VAL A 171 16.47 0.05 2.74
N ASP A 172 17.25 1.03 3.19
CA ASP A 172 17.30 1.38 4.62
C ASP A 172 15.95 1.97 5.01
N ILE A 173 15.20 1.24 5.83
CA ILE A 173 13.83 1.61 6.21
C ILE A 173 13.77 2.86 7.11
N THR A 174 14.83 3.15 7.88
CA THR A 174 14.87 4.36 8.70
C THR A 174 15.14 5.58 7.82
N ALA A 175 16.07 5.47 6.86
CA ALA A 175 16.30 6.52 5.88
C ALA A 175 15.05 6.76 5.02
N TRP A 176 14.40 5.69 4.55
CA TRP A 176 13.16 5.77 3.78
C TRP A 176 12.02 6.45 4.55
N ALA A 177 11.84 6.17 5.84
CA ALA A 177 10.83 6.85 6.65
C ALA A 177 11.07 8.36 6.75
N ASN A 178 12.34 8.82 6.75
CA ASN A 178 12.68 10.24 6.67
C ASN A 178 12.30 10.85 5.31
N THR A 179 12.57 10.14 4.21
CA THR A 179 12.15 10.53 2.86
C THR A 179 10.62 10.69 2.78
N VAL A 180 9.88 9.73 3.33
CA VAL A 180 8.41 9.75 3.42
C VAL A 180 7.92 10.95 4.25
N GLN A 181 8.55 11.23 5.40
CA GLN A 181 8.21 12.39 6.24
C GLN A 181 8.38 13.71 5.49
N LEU A 182 9.40 13.84 4.65
CA LEU A 182 9.62 15.04 3.83
C LEU A 182 8.55 15.20 2.76
N ALA A 183 8.13 14.11 2.11
CA ALA A 183 7.02 14.14 1.16
C ALA A 183 5.69 14.51 1.82
N VAL A 184 5.34 13.90 2.97
CA VAL A 184 4.15 14.26 3.77
C VAL A 184 4.16 15.75 4.12
N THR A 185 5.29 16.25 4.63
CA THR A 185 5.45 17.67 4.96
C THR A 185 5.23 18.56 3.75
N GLY A 186 5.83 18.22 2.60
CA GLY A 186 5.69 18.96 1.35
C GLY A 186 4.25 19.02 0.86
N ILE A 187 3.54 17.88 0.86
CA ILE A 187 2.13 17.78 0.47
C ILE A 187 1.25 18.67 1.35
N ARG A 188 1.40 18.58 2.67
CA ARG A 188 0.60 19.39 3.62
C ARG A 188 0.91 20.88 3.47
N ASN A 189 2.19 21.26 3.34
CA ASN A 189 2.60 22.65 3.14
C ASN A 189 2.14 23.24 1.80
N ALA A 190 1.92 22.42 0.76
CA ALA A 190 1.31 22.85 -0.50
C ALA A 190 -0.20 23.18 -0.37
N GLY A 191 -0.82 22.85 0.77
CA GLY A 191 -2.21 23.12 1.10
C GLY A 191 -3.16 21.93 0.90
N ALA A 192 -2.65 20.73 0.59
CA ALA A 192 -3.46 19.52 0.50
C ALA A 192 -3.67 18.91 1.91
N SER A 193 -4.53 19.54 2.71
CA SER A 193 -4.68 19.25 4.14
C SER A 193 -5.67 18.12 4.46
N THR A 194 -6.54 17.74 3.52
CA THR A 194 -7.65 16.80 3.79
C THR A 194 -7.47 15.43 3.16
N GLN A 195 -6.61 15.33 2.15
CA GLN A 195 -6.40 14.12 1.36
C GLN A 195 -5.71 13.04 2.17
N MET A 196 -6.01 11.78 1.83
CA MET A 196 -5.26 10.64 2.33
C MET A 196 -3.87 10.58 1.69
N ILE A 197 -2.87 10.18 2.47
CA ILE A 197 -1.51 9.92 2.01
C ILE A 197 -1.15 8.49 2.41
N LEU A 198 -0.79 7.67 1.42
CA LEU A 198 -0.43 6.26 1.64
C LEU A 198 1.08 6.14 1.87
N LEU A 199 1.47 5.45 2.93
CA LEU A 199 2.83 5.36 3.46
C LEU A 199 3.39 3.94 3.22
N PRO A 200 4.21 3.74 2.20
CA PRO A 200 4.73 2.43 1.83
C PRO A 200 5.99 2.06 2.62
N GLY A 201 6.09 0.79 3.03
CA GLY A 201 7.25 0.19 3.69
C GLY A 201 8.17 -0.62 2.78
N ASN A 202 9.10 -1.36 3.39
CA ASN A 202 10.10 -2.19 2.71
C ASN A 202 9.53 -3.55 2.23
N ASN A 203 10.37 -4.32 1.53
CA ASN A 203 10.09 -5.66 1.02
C ASN A 203 8.81 -5.69 0.16
N PHE A 204 8.77 -4.80 -0.83
CA PHE A 204 7.63 -4.60 -1.72
C PHE A 204 6.34 -4.30 -0.94
N THR A 205 6.47 -3.56 0.16
CA THR A 205 5.38 -3.30 1.11
C THR A 205 4.65 -4.56 1.60
N SER A 206 5.31 -5.73 1.62
CA SER A 206 4.63 -7.00 1.90
C SER A 206 3.94 -7.00 3.26
N ALA A 207 2.63 -7.28 3.27
CA ALA A 207 1.84 -7.40 4.50
C ALA A 207 2.44 -8.41 5.50
N ALA A 208 3.05 -9.48 4.99
CA ALA A 208 3.62 -10.55 5.82
C ALA A 208 4.87 -10.11 6.61
N THR A 209 5.64 -9.15 6.08
CA THR A 209 6.90 -8.72 6.70
C THR A 209 6.88 -7.28 7.19
N PHE A 210 5.80 -6.52 6.94
CA PHE A 210 5.73 -5.10 7.25
C PHE A 210 6.10 -4.74 8.70
N VAL A 211 5.68 -5.57 9.66
CA VAL A 211 6.02 -5.39 11.08
C VAL A 211 7.43 -5.94 11.36
N SER A 212 7.72 -7.17 10.94
CA SER A 212 8.97 -7.87 11.27
C SER A 212 10.22 -7.29 10.60
N ASN A 213 10.07 -6.63 9.45
CA ASN A 213 11.15 -5.93 8.74
C ASN A 213 11.39 -4.49 9.23
N GLY A 214 10.63 -4.04 10.24
CA GLY A 214 10.78 -2.72 10.87
C GLY A 214 10.01 -1.58 10.18
N SER A 215 9.32 -1.82 9.06
CA SER A 215 8.57 -0.77 8.34
C SER A 215 7.47 -0.16 9.20
N GLY A 216 6.69 -0.98 9.89
CA GLY A 216 5.66 -0.51 10.81
C GLY A 216 6.24 0.42 11.88
N ALA A 217 7.31 0.00 12.57
CA ALA A 217 7.94 0.78 13.63
C ALA A 217 8.60 2.08 13.14
N ALA A 218 9.06 2.13 11.89
CA ALA A 218 9.64 3.33 11.30
C ALA A 218 8.55 4.32 10.84
N LEU A 219 7.53 3.83 10.12
CA LEU A 219 6.50 4.67 9.48
C LEU A 219 5.46 5.21 10.46
N ILE A 220 5.20 4.54 11.58
CA ILE A 220 4.29 5.07 12.63
C ILE A 220 4.79 6.38 13.25
N LYS A 221 6.05 6.75 13.01
CA LYS A 221 6.66 8.01 13.48
C LYS A 221 6.43 9.18 12.52
N VAL A 222 5.94 8.91 11.30
CA VAL A 222 5.63 9.94 10.32
C VAL A 222 4.37 10.68 10.76
N ALA A 223 4.44 12.01 10.78
CA ALA A 223 3.33 12.86 11.20
C ALA A 223 3.12 14.03 10.23
N ASN A 224 1.92 14.59 10.24
CA ASN A 224 1.62 15.88 9.63
C ASN A 224 2.40 17.01 10.35
N PRO A 225 2.53 18.21 9.75
CA PRO A 225 3.21 19.35 10.39
C PRO A 225 2.62 19.79 11.74
N ASP A 226 1.36 19.47 12.02
CA ASP A 226 0.69 19.71 13.31
C ASP A 226 0.87 18.55 14.32
N ALA A 227 1.76 17.62 14.01
CA ALA A 227 2.03 16.38 14.76
C ALA A 227 0.88 15.36 14.80
N SER A 228 -0.24 15.61 14.10
CA SER A 228 -1.28 14.61 13.91
C SER A 228 -0.86 13.54 12.91
N THR A 229 -1.59 12.45 12.90
CA THR A 229 -1.47 11.37 11.92
C THR A 229 -2.72 11.28 11.03
N ASP A 230 -3.58 12.31 11.09
CA ASP A 230 -4.84 12.36 10.35
C ASP A 230 -4.60 12.24 8.84
N GLY A 231 -5.33 11.30 8.22
CA GLY A 231 -5.21 11.01 6.79
C GLY A 231 -3.91 10.33 6.38
N LEU A 232 -3.04 9.92 7.30
CA LEU A 232 -1.87 9.09 7.01
C LEU A 232 -2.23 7.62 7.17
N VAL A 233 -1.96 6.82 6.14
CA VAL A 233 -2.41 5.43 6.04
C VAL A 233 -1.25 4.55 5.62
N LEU A 234 -1.05 3.39 6.24
CA LEU A 234 0.00 2.46 5.80
C LEU A 234 -0.43 1.80 4.47
N ASP A 235 0.50 1.72 3.53
CA ASP A 235 0.30 1.08 2.22
C ASP A 235 1.00 -0.28 2.23
N ILE A 236 0.26 -1.37 2.04
CA ILE A 236 0.81 -2.73 2.03
C ILE A 236 0.35 -3.52 0.83
N HIS A 237 1.20 -4.37 0.29
CA HIS A 237 0.86 -5.24 -0.83
C HIS A 237 0.99 -6.68 -0.43
N LYS A 238 0.27 -7.55 -1.13
CA LYS A 238 0.41 -8.99 -0.96
C LYS A 238 -0.18 -9.71 -2.20
N TYR A 239 0.40 -10.86 -2.53
CA TYR A 239 -0.05 -11.79 -3.57
C TYR A 239 -0.18 -13.20 -2.97
N LEU A 240 -0.84 -14.11 -3.71
CA LEU A 240 -1.16 -15.47 -3.25
C LEU A 240 -0.21 -16.51 -3.83
N ASP A 241 0.62 -16.14 -4.81
CA ASP A 241 1.57 -17.05 -5.43
C ASP A 241 2.79 -17.33 -4.55
N VAL A 242 3.52 -18.38 -4.91
CA VAL A 242 4.56 -19.03 -4.09
C VAL A 242 5.63 -18.09 -3.56
N ASP A 243 5.92 -17.02 -4.29
CA ASP A 243 6.95 -16.04 -3.96
C ASP A 243 6.38 -14.63 -3.72
N ASN A 244 5.05 -14.50 -3.57
CA ASN A 244 4.37 -13.24 -3.31
C ASN A 244 4.63 -12.16 -4.39
N SER A 245 4.89 -12.57 -5.63
CA SER A 245 5.27 -11.66 -6.72
C SER A 245 4.12 -11.27 -7.64
N GLY A 246 3.02 -12.04 -7.64
CA GLY A 246 1.95 -11.88 -8.62
C GLY A 246 2.38 -12.24 -10.05
N THR A 247 3.41 -13.07 -10.21
CA THR A 247 3.93 -13.45 -11.54
C THR A 247 3.53 -14.87 -11.95
N HIS A 248 2.97 -15.65 -11.02
CA HIS A 248 2.50 -17.01 -11.27
C HIS A 248 0.98 -17.08 -11.31
N SER A 249 0.45 -18.00 -12.13
CA SER A 249 -1.00 -18.27 -12.20
C SER A 249 -1.52 -19.06 -11.01
N ASP A 250 -0.64 -19.83 -10.36
CA ASP A 250 -0.99 -20.70 -9.25
C ASP A 250 -0.86 -19.95 -7.94
N CYS A 251 -1.89 -20.04 -7.12
CA CYS A 251 -1.91 -19.50 -5.77
C CYS A 251 -1.63 -20.63 -4.79
N THR A 252 -0.82 -20.35 -3.78
CA THR A 252 -0.33 -21.33 -2.80
C THR A 252 -0.79 -21.05 -1.38
N THR A 253 -1.54 -19.98 -1.15
CA THR A 253 -2.01 -19.56 0.19
C THR A 253 -3.14 -18.53 0.09
N ASP A 254 -4.04 -18.51 1.08
CA ASP A 254 -5.00 -17.41 1.34
C ASP A 254 -4.40 -16.26 2.16
N ASN A 255 -3.18 -16.45 2.68
CA ASN A 255 -2.46 -15.60 3.62
C ASN A 255 -3.10 -15.48 5.02
N ILE A 256 -4.08 -16.32 5.32
CA ILE A 256 -4.81 -16.39 6.59
C ILE A 256 -4.50 -17.70 7.33
N SER A 257 -4.49 -18.82 6.62
CA SER A 257 -4.38 -20.16 7.16
C SER A 257 -3.19 -20.92 6.56
N ASP A 258 -2.73 -21.95 7.29
CA ASP A 258 -1.71 -22.89 6.81
C ASP A 258 -2.28 -23.93 5.82
N ALA A 259 -3.56 -23.80 5.44
CA ALA A 259 -4.25 -24.73 4.56
C ALA A 259 -4.33 -24.18 3.13
N PHE A 260 -4.09 -25.04 2.13
CA PHE A 260 -4.12 -24.69 0.72
C PHE A 260 -5.51 -24.92 0.11
N SER A 261 -6.02 -23.93 -0.62
CA SER A 261 -7.16 -24.10 -1.54
C SER A 261 -6.83 -23.56 -2.94
N PRO A 262 -7.67 -23.82 -3.97
CA PRO A 262 -7.48 -23.19 -5.28
C PRO A 262 -7.48 -21.66 -5.16
N CYS A 263 -6.71 -20.97 -6.02
CA CYS A 263 -6.56 -19.50 -5.98
C CYS A 263 -7.86 -18.72 -5.82
N PHE A 264 -8.89 -19.18 -6.52
CA PHE A 264 -10.22 -18.59 -6.47
C PHE A 264 -10.79 -18.58 -5.04
N THR A 265 -10.68 -19.70 -4.32
CA THR A 265 -11.14 -19.83 -2.94
C THR A 265 -10.34 -18.92 -2.01
N ASP A 266 -9.02 -18.95 -2.14
CA ASP A 266 -8.10 -18.23 -1.26
C ASP A 266 -8.24 -16.70 -1.44
N PHE A 267 -8.40 -16.23 -2.68
CA PHE A 267 -8.60 -14.81 -2.97
C PHE A 267 -9.95 -14.30 -2.45
N CYS A 268 -11.02 -15.08 -2.64
CA CYS A 268 -12.33 -14.79 -2.09
C CYS A 268 -12.33 -14.73 -0.55
N ALA A 269 -11.73 -15.74 0.11
CA ALA A 269 -11.68 -15.84 1.57
C ALA A 269 -10.99 -14.64 2.22
N GLN A 270 -9.95 -14.17 1.56
CA GLN A 270 -9.19 -13.03 2.01
C GLN A 270 -9.93 -11.70 1.91
N ASN A 271 -10.59 -11.41 0.79
CA ASN A 271 -11.37 -10.19 0.68
C ASN A 271 -12.58 -10.22 1.65
N ALA A 272 -13.09 -11.41 1.99
CA ALA A 272 -14.05 -11.56 3.08
C ALA A 272 -13.42 -11.28 4.46
N PHE A 273 -12.19 -11.73 4.70
CA PHE A 273 -11.46 -11.44 5.93
C PHE A 273 -11.20 -9.95 6.13
N LEU A 274 -10.79 -9.24 5.08
CA LEU A 274 -10.63 -7.79 5.12
C LEU A 274 -11.89 -7.07 5.56
N ASN A 275 -13.02 -7.44 4.95
CA ASN A 275 -14.32 -6.90 5.32
C ASN A 275 -14.65 -7.15 6.80
N GLN A 276 -14.35 -8.33 7.32
CA GLN A 276 -14.58 -8.67 8.73
C GLN A 276 -13.71 -7.88 9.73
N ASN A 277 -12.61 -7.30 9.26
CA ASN A 277 -11.65 -6.54 10.08
C ASN A 277 -11.59 -5.07 9.63
N SER A 278 -12.76 -4.50 9.28
CA SER A 278 -12.91 -3.15 8.76
C SER A 278 -12.61 -2.03 9.77
N ASP A 279 -12.33 -2.37 11.02
CA ASP A 279 -11.84 -1.45 12.05
C ASP A 279 -10.34 -1.13 11.88
N VAL A 280 -9.57 -2.02 11.25
CA VAL A 280 -8.12 -1.89 11.00
C VAL A 280 -7.73 -1.92 9.53
N PHE A 281 -8.69 -2.21 8.64
CA PHE A 281 -8.51 -2.13 7.19
C PHE A 281 -9.48 -1.11 6.59
N LEU A 282 -8.95 -0.12 5.87
CA LEU A 282 -9.82 0.81 5.15
C LEU A 282 -10.35 0.20 3.86
N GLY A 283 -9.61 -0.69 3.22
CA GLY A 283 -10.04 -1.25 1.96
C GLY A 283 -9.02 -2.08 1.23
N TYR A 284 -9.39 -2.48 0.02
CA TYR A 284 -8.52 -3.17 -0.91
C TYR A 284 -8.69 -2.62 -2.32
N ILE A 285 -7.59 -2.59 -3.06
CA ILE A 285 -7.55 -2.22 -4.46
C ILE A 285 -6.97 -3.38 -5.24
N ALA A 286 -7.83 -4.07 -6.00
CA ALA A 286 -7.42 -5.25 -6.73
C ALA A 286 -6.49 -4.89 -7.91
N TRP A 287 -5.58 -5.80 -8.24
CA TRP A 287 -4.71 -5.72 -9.42
C TRP A 287 -5.11 -6.81 -10.43
N GLY A 288 -5.31 -6.53 -11.72
CA GLY A 288 -5.25 -5.21 -12.38
C GLY A 288 -6.10 -5.11 -13.65
N ALA A 289 -6.56 -3.90 -13.96
CA ALA A 289 -7.38 -3.54 -15.11
C ALA A 289 -6.72 -2.38 -15.91
N GLY A 290 -7.50 -1.60 -16.67
CA GLY A 290 -6.98 -0.49 -17.48
C GLY A 290 -6.52 -0.94 -18.86
N SER A 291 -5.21 -0.79 -19.15
CA SER A 291 -4.61 -1.18 -20.44
C SER A 291 -4.18 -2.65 -20.49
N PHE A 292 -4.34 -3.42 -19.40
CA PHE A 292 -4.12 -4.87 -19.45
C PHE A 292 -5.12 -5.56 -20.38
N ALA A 293 -4.62 -6.46 -21.22
CA ALA A 293 -5.45 -7.36 -22.01
C ALA A 293 -6.23 -8.31 -21.09
N THR A 294 -7.40 -8.79 -21.56
CA THR A 294 -8.18 -9.81 -20.85
C THR A 294 -7.46 -11.16 -20.77
N SER A 295 -6.40 -11.36 -21.57
CA SER A 295 -5.54 -12.56 -21.55
C SER A 295 -4.37 -12.47 -20.59
N TYR A 296 -4.18 -11.33 -19.91
CA TYR A 296 -3.17 -11.23 -18.85
C TYR A 296 -3.54 -12.15 -17.69
N THR A 297 -2.55 -12.84 -17.12
CA THR A 297 -2.75 -13.86 -16.08
C THR A 297 -3.58 -13.37 -14.89
N LEU A 298 -3.33 -12.14 -14.43
CA LEU A 298 -4.06 -11.52 -13.32
C LEU A 298 -5.07 -10.47 -13.81
N SER A 299 -5.59 -10.61 -15.03
CA SER A 299 -6.48 -9.62 -15.61
C SER A 299 -7.79 -9.55 -14.84
N LEU A 300 -8.12 -8.35 -14.38
CA LEU A 300 -9.43 -7.96 -13.88
C LEU A 300 -10.11 -6.96 -14.85
N THR A 301 -9.56 -6.78 -16.05
CA THR A 301 -10.14 -5.95 -17.10
C THR A 301 -11.49 -6.52 -17.54
N PRO A 302 -12.60 -5.76 -17.48
CA PRO A 302 -13.89 -6.23 -17.95
C PRO A 302 -13.90 -6.32 -19.48
N SER A 303 -14.63 -7.31 -20.00
CA SER A 303 -14.83 -7.50 -21.43
C SER A 303 -16.01 -6.66 -21.93
N LYS A 304 -15.96 -6.17 -23.18
CA LYS A 304 -17.13 -5.56 -23.80
C LYS A 304 -17.99 -6.60 -24.51
N GLN A 305 -19.21 -6.81 -24.03
CA GLN A 305 -20.20 -7.69 -24.63
C GLN A 305 -21.47 -6.89 -24.94
N ASN A 306 -21.88 -6.86 -26.22
CA ASN A 306 -23.05 -6.11 -26.69
C ASN A 306 -23.06 -4.63 -26.25
N GLY A 307 -21.88 -3.99 -26.25
CA GLY A 307 -21.72 -2.58 -25.86
C GLY A 307 -21.73 -2.30 -24.35
N ARG A 308 -21.80 -3.34 -23.51
CA ARG A 308 -21.70 -3.24 -22.04
C ARG A 308 -20.43 -3.90 -21.55
N PHE A 309 -19.88 -3.41 -20.44
CA PHE A 309 -18.80 -4.08 -19.75
C PHE A 309 -19.36 -5.27 -18.95
N VAL A 310 -18.59 -6.36 -18.91
CA VAL A 310 -18.89 -7.58 -18.20
C VAL A 310 -17.61 -8.06 -17.52
N ASP A 311 -17.63 -8.10 -16.19
CA ASP A 311 -16.52 -8.57 -15.39
C ASP A 311 -16.27 -10.06 -15.57
N ASN A 312 -15.01 -10.45 -15.37
CA ASN A 312 -14.67 -11.86 -15.31
C ASN A 312 -15.04 -12.46 -13.94
N ALA A 313 -14.99 -13.79 -13.85
CA ALA A 313 -15.37 -14.52 -12.63
C ALA A 313 -14.54 -14.11 -11.40
N LEU A 314 -13.24 -13.84 -11.58
CA LEU A 314 -12.35 -13.47 -10.48
C LEU A 314 -12.72 -12.10 -9.90
N ALA A 315 -12.94 -11.11 -10.76
CA ALA A 315 -13.39 -9.77 -10.34
C ALA A 315 -14.76 -9.84 -9.67
N SER A 316 -15.75 -10.41 -10.35
CA SER A 316 -17.14 -10.48 -9.87
C SER A 316 -17.28 -11.24 -8.54
N GLN A 317 -16.70 -12.44 -8.42
CA GLN A 317 -16.98 -13.32 -7.27
C GLN A 317 -16.01 -13.13 -6.11
N CYS A 318 -14.78 -12.67 -6.34
CA CYS A 318 -13.78 -12.55 -5.28
C CYS A 318 -13.38 -11.12 -4.94
N VAL A 319 -13.63 -10.13 -5.80
CA VAL A 319 -13.43 -8.71 -5.44
C VAL A 319 -14.77 -8.08 -5.07
N ILE A 320 -15.76 -8.20 -5.96
CA ILE A 320 -17.02 -7.45 -5.86
C ILE A 320 -17.99 -8.09 -4.87
N SER A 321 -18.35 -9.36 -5.06
CA SER A 321 -19.30 -10.07 -4.18
C SER A 321 -18.90 -10.01 -2.69
N PRO A 322 -17.63 -10.27 -2.28
CA PRO A 322 -17.29 -10.26 -0.86
C PRO A 322 -17.55 -8.91 -0.21
N TRP A 323 -17.37 -7.79 -0.91
CA TRP A 323 -17.68 -6.45 -0.40
C TRP A 323 -19.17 -6.14 -0.37
N LEU A 324 -19.92 -6.55 -1.40
CA LEU A 324 -21.36 -6.34 -1.47
C LEU A 324 -22.10 -7.13 -0.38
N ASP A 325 -21.68 -8.37 -0.14
CA ASP A 325 -22.32 -9.31 0.79
C ASP A 325 -21.89 -9.08 2.26
N ALA A 326 -20.81 -8.35 2.48
CA ALA A 326 -20.29 -8.04 3.82
C ALA A 326 -21.30 -7.30 4.73
N GLY A 327 -22.26 -6.58 4.13
CA GLY A 327 -23.32 -5.86 4.84
C GLY A 327 -24.37 -6.73 5.53
N THR A 328 -24.26 -8.07 5.49
CA THR A 328 -25.27 -9.01 5.99
C THR A 328 -24.84 -9.92 7.15
N ALA A 329 -23.64 -9.77 7.71
CA ALA A 329 -23.18 -10.63 8.81
C ALA A 329 -23.72 -10.16 10.19
N ILE A 330 -24.71 -10.86 10.73
CA ILE A 330 -25.16 -10.69 12.12
C ILE A 330 -24.15 -11.38 13.04
N VAL A 331 -23.32 -10.61 13.75
CA VAL A 331 -22.50 -11.14 14.84
C VAL A 331 -23.37 -11.27 16.09
N ILE A 332 -23.78 -12.50 16.42
CA ILE A 332 -24.41 -12.80 17.72
C ILE A 332 -23.31 -12.78 18.78
N SER A 333 -23.12 -11.64 19.45
CA SER A 333 -22.24 -11.60 20.62
C SER A 333 -22.90 -12.39 21.76
N ALA A 334 -22.33 -13.55 22.10
CA ALA A 334 -22.68 -14.26 23.31
C ALA A 334 -22.12 -13.47 24.50
N ILE A 335 -22.98 -12.71 25.18
CA ILE A 335 -22.62 -12.05 26.44
C ILE A 335 -22.46 -13.14 27.50
N ALA A 336 -21.22 -13.60 27.72
CA ALA A 336 -20.86 -14.32 28.92
C ALA A 336 -20.76 -13.33 30.08
N SER A 337 -21.84 -13.22 30.86
CA SER A 337 -21.85 -12.47 32.11
C SER A 337 -21.04 -13.24 33.17
N SER A 338 -19.80 -12.83 33.44
CA SER A 338 -19.11 -13.17 34.68
C SER A 338 -18.98 -11.93 35.57
N THR A 339 -19.90 -11.82 36.51
CA THR A 339 -19.77 -10.92 37.66
C THR A 339 -18.65 -11.44 38.57
N ALA A 340 -17.49 -10.78 38.56
CA ALA A 340 -16.50 -10.90 39.63
C ALA A 340 -16.65 -9.68 40.57
N THR A 341 -16.98 -9.97 41.82
CA THR A 341 -17.10 -9.03 42.94
C THR A 341 -15.72 -8.51 43.36
N ASP A 342 -15.45 -7.22 43.16
CA ASP A 342 -14.31 -6.53 43.75
C ASP A 342 -14.56 -6.26 45.23
N THR A 343 -13.65 -6.74 46.07
CA THR A 343 -13.63 -6.45 47.51
C THR A 343 -12.59 -5.34 47.72
N ALA A 344 -13.08 -4.16 48.12
CA ALA A 344 -12.26 -2.99 48.40
C ALA A 344 -11.34 -3.19 49.62
N ILE A 345 -10.05 -2.84 49.49
CA ILE A 345 -9.16 -2.55 50.62
C ILE A 345 -8.51 -1.19 50.38
N SER A 346 -8.67 -0.33 51.39
CA SER A 346 -8.30 1.07 51.49
C SER A 346 -6.80 1.35 51.62
N SER A 347 -6.38 2.51 51.10
CA SER A 347 -5.05 3.14 51.23
C SER A 347 -4.68 3.55 52.67
N PRO A 348 -3.42 3.94 52.92
CA PRO A 348 -3.18 5.38 53.07
C PRO A 348 -1.88 5.93 52.43
N SER A 349 -1.92 7.23 52.22
CA SER A 349 -0.98 8.20 51.63
C SER A 349 0.32 8.47 52.39
N SER A 350 1.38 8.94 51.71
CA SER A 350 2.15 10.15 52.08
C SER A 350 3.26 10.55 51.08
N GLN A 351 3.27 11.85 50.71
CA GLN A 351 4.41 12.78 50.47
C GLN A 351 5.50 12.39 49.45
N GLY A 352 5.95 13.18 48.46
CA GLY A 352 6.08 14.64 48.32
C GLY A 352 7.56 15.04 48.43
N SER A 353 8.24 15.34 47.32
CA SER A 353 9.24 16.44 47.18
C SER A 353 10.07 16.40 45.88
N SER A 354 10.20 17.59 45.30
CA SER A 354 11.02 18.07 44.18
C SER A 354 12.44 18.49 44.61
N ILE A 355 13.48 18.25 43.80
CA ILE A 355 14.75 19.04 43.73
C ILE A 355 15.40 18.78 42.35
N THR A 356 15.39 19.70 41.36
CA THR A 356 16.35 20.79 41.02
C THR A 356 17.76 20.37 40.60
N ALA A 357 18.15 20.82 39.38
CA ALA A 357 19.47 20.73 38.77
C ALA A 357 20.52 21.68 39.40
N PRO A 358 21.80 21.54 39.01
CA PRO A 358 22.66 22.71 38.85
C PRO A 358 23.34 22.76 37.47
N ALA A 359 23.71 23.99 37.12
CA ALA A 359 24.25 24.43 35.84
C ALA A 359 25.77 24.72 35.91
N SER A 360 26.34 24.87 34.69
CA SER A 360 27.41 25.81 34.27
C SER A 360 28.89 25.49 34.48
N ALA A 361 29.63 25.53 33.35
CA ALA A 361 30.82 26.37 33.06
C ALA A 361 31.15 26.21 31.54
N ASP A 362 31.08 27.24 30.69
CA ASP A 362 32.13 28.22 30.30
C ASP A 362 33.45 27.56 29.84
N THR A 363 34.18 27.91 28.77
CA THR A 363 34.24 28.93 27.69
C THR A 363 35.30 28.38 26.69
N SER A 364 35.35 28.64 25.37
CA SER A 364 35.89 29.85 24.73
C SER A 364 36.39 29.54 23.29
N VAL A 365 36.43 30.60 22.47
CA VAL A 365 37.24 30.85 21.25
C VAL A 365 36.81 30.23 19.91
N SER A 366 36.32 31.11 19.01
CA SER A 366 36.69 31.10 17.58
C SER A 366 36.66 32.51 17.00
N ARG A 367 37.84 32.97 16.54
CA ARG A 367 38.03 34.14 15.67
C ARG A 367 39.03 33.71 14.60
N GLY A 368 38.66 33.84 13.33
CA GLY A 368 39.51 33.49 12.19
C GLY A 368 38.83 33.82 10.88
N THR A 369 39.04 35.07 10.45
CA THR A 369 38.56 35.67 9.21
C THR A 369 39.43 35.27 8.00
N SER A 370 38.89 35.50 6.80
CA SER A 370 39.55 35.74 5.48
C SER A 370 39.56 34.52 4.55
N SER A 371 39.46 34.63 3.23
CA SER A 371 39.03 35.64 2.25
C SER A 371 39.13 34.97 0.88
N ASN A 372 38.22 35.32 -0.05
CA ASN A 372 38.33 35.38 -1.52
C ASN A 372 39.16 34.32 -2.30
N ILE A 373 38.58 33.83 -3.41
CA ILE A 373 39.02 34.13 -4.78
C ILE A 373 38.02 33.57 -5.82
N MET A 374 37.66 34.46 -6.76
CA MET A 374 37.13 34.32 -8.13
C MET A 374 37.66 33.07 -8.90
N THR A 375 37.00 32.47 -9.92
CA THR A 375 36.68 33.04 -11.25
C THR A 375 36.00 31.95 -12.14
N THR A 376 35.03 32.40 -12.95
CA THR A 376 34.76 32.10 -14.39
C THR A 376 34.44 30.68 -14.90
N SER A 377 33.23 30.55 -15.48
CA SER A 377 32.90 29.72 -16.66
C SER A 377 33.52 30.29 -17.95
N PRO A 378 33.54 29.55 -19.09
CA PRO A 378 32.36 29.56 -19.98
C PRO A 378 32.12 28.29 -20.86
N SER A 379 30.85 28.21 -21.28
CA SER A 379 30.19 27.60 -22.47
C SER A 379 30.97 26.90 -23.61
N GLY A 380 30.29 25.92 -24.23
CA GLY A 380 30.50 25.50 -25.63
C GLY A 380 29.41 24.58 -26.19
N ASN A 381 28.65 25.08 -27.19
CA ASN A 381 27.64 24.38 -28.02
C ASN A 381 28.23 23.32 -28.97
N GLY A 382 27.39 22.41 -29.48
CA GLY A 382 27.67 21.69 -30.74
C GLY A 382 26.62 20.64 -31.15
N ASP A 383 25.96 20.90 -32.27
CA ASP A 383 24.87 20.15 -32.92
C ASP A 383 25.19 18.73 -33.43
N GLY A 384 24.14 17.90 -33.57
CA GLY A 384 23.82 17.32 -34.89
C GLY A 384 23.82 15.79 -35.08
N LYS A 385 22.64 15.31 -35.48
CA LYS A 385 22.31 14.28 -36.51
C LYS A 385 21.71 12.93 -36.08
N SER A 386 20.59 12.70 -36.76
CA SER A 386 19.72 11.53 -36.86
C SER A 386 20.38 10.34 -37.58
N GLU A 387 20.17 9.12 -37.07
CA GLU A 387 20.08 7.91 -37.88
C GLU A 387 18.94 7.00 -37.38
N THR A 388 18.04 6.70 -38.30
CA THR A 388 17.02 5.65 -38.26
C THR A 388 17.66 4.27 -38.27
N GLN A 389 17.30 3.40 -37.33
CA GLN A 389 17.38 1.94 -37.52
C GLN A 389 16.14 1.24 -36.95
N SER A 390 15.42 0.59 -37.85
CA SER A 390 14.40 -0.42 -37.56
C SER A 390 15.07 -1.63 -36.92
N ALA A 391 14.50 -2.15 -35.83
CA ALA A 391 14.84 -3.48 -35.32
C ALA A 391 13.58 -4.26 -34.98
N LEU A 392 13.51 -5.44 -35.59
CA LEU A 392 12.45 -6.44 -35.53
C LEU A 392 12.34 -7.04 -34.12
N ILE A 393 11.11 -7.18 -33.63
CA ILE A 393 10.80 -7.90 -32.39
C ILE A 393 10.76 -9.40 -32.73
N ALA A 394 11.77 -10.15 -32.26
CA ALA A 394 11.77 -11.60 -32.27
C ALA A 394 11.42 -12.13 -30.87
N SER A 395 10.31 -12.87 -30.79
CA SER A 395 9.93 -13.67 -29.63
C SER A 395 10.89 -14.86 -29.46
N PRO A 396 11.31 -15.23 -28.24
CA PRO A 396 11.98 -16.50 -28.02
C PRO A 396 10.95 -17.61 -27.80
N THR A 397 10.95 -18.56 -28.72
CA THR A 397 10.34 -19.90 -28.60
C THR A 397 11.13 -20.80 -27.65
N SER A 398 10.37 -21.63 -26.94
CA SER A 398 10.77 -22.78 -26.10
C SER A 398 11.78 -23.73 -26.76
N GLY A 399 12.79 -24.16 -25.99
CA GLY A 399 13.75 -25.22 -26.35
C GLY A 399 13.72 -26.39 -25.35
N LEU A 400 13.66 -27.59 -25.91
CA LEU A 400 13.39 -28.89 -25.29
C LEU A 400 14.53 -29.48 -24.41
N ALA A 401 14.11 -30.42 -23.57
CA ALA A 401 14.86 -31.24 -22.63
C ALA A 401 16.00 -32.11 -23.21
N THR A 402 16.95 -32.48 -22.34
CA THR A 402 17.69 -33.74 -22.43
C THR A 402 17.81 -34.40 -21.05
N SER A 403 17.59 -35.71 -21.06
CA SER A 403 17.48 -36.65 -19.93
C SER A 403 18.82 -37.14 -19.40
N VAL A 404 18.94 -37.36 -18.09
CA VAL A 404 19.87 -38.35 -17.51
C VAL A 404 19.18 -39.09 -16.37
N SER A 405 19.00 -40.40 -16.55
CA SER A 405 18.55 -41.36 -15.54
C SER A 405 19.60 -41.59 -14.45
N ARG A 406 19.18 -41.75 -13.19
CA ARG A 406 19.83 -42.69 -12.28
C ARG A 406 18.86 -43.30 -11.27
N THR A 407 19.20 -44.53 -10.95
CA THR A 407 18.37 -45.65 -10.51
C THR A 407 18.12 -45.66 -9.01
N SER A 408 17.00 -46.29 -8.65
CA SER A 408 16.51 -46.64 -7.31
C SER A 408 17.45 -47.49 -6.46
N THR A 409 17.46 -47.24 -5.15
CA THR A 409 17.72 -48.25 -4.10
C THR A 409 16.77 -48.02 -2.92
N THR A 410 15.93 -49.01 -2.65
CA THR A 410 15.08 -49.23 -1.49
C THR A 410 15.86 -49.72 -0.26
N THR A 411 15.61 -49.17 0.93
CA THR A 411 15.55 -49.94 2.19
C THR A 411 14.85 -49.19 3.34
N THR A 412 13.68 -49.70 3.72
CA THR A 412 13.14 -49.96 5.08
C THR A 412 13.57 -49.15 6.32
N GLY A 413 12.57 -48.72 7.11
CA GLY A 413 12.58 -48.90 8.59
C GLY A 413 12.33 -47.66 9.44
N ILE A 414 11.12 -47.55 10.03
CA ILE A 414 10.79 -46.73 11.21
C ILE A 414 11.14 -47.57 12.47
N PRO A 415 11.70 -46.97 13.54
CA PRO A 415 10.89 -46.76 14.74
C PRO A 415 11.11 -45.43 15.47
N SER A 416 9.97 -44.84 15.88
CA SER A 416 9.68 -44.14 17.13
C SER A 416 10.78 -44.11 18.22
N SER A 417 11.12 -42.91 18.71
CA SER A 417 11.25 -42.62 20.14
C SER A 417 11.41 -41.12 20.41
N ALA A 418 10.45 -40.54 21.13
CA ALA A 418 10.63 -39.28 21.85
C ALA A 418 11.44 -39.51 23.15
N PRO A 419 12.13 -38.49 23.66
CA PRO A 419 12.13 -38.27 25.11
C PRO A 419 11.82 -36.82 25.51
N SER A 420 10.83 -36.72 26.39
CA SER A 420 10.69 -35.88 27.59
C SER A 420 11.49 -34.58 27.76
N GLN A 421 10.71 -33.56 28.12
CA GLN A 421 11.04 -32.24 28.63
C GLN A 421 12.05 -32.20 29.80
N LEU A 422 12.78 -31.08 29.86
CA LEU A 422 13.23 -30.46 31.10
C LEU A 422 13.04 -28.95 30.97
N ALA A 423 12.16 -28.43 31.83
CA ALA A 423 11.82 -27.02 31.96
C ALA A 423 12.96 -26.23 32.61
N ASN A 424 13.16 -24.99 32.16
CA ASN A 424 13.40 -23.87 33.08
C ASN A 424 13.00 -22.56 32.40
N GLY A 425 12.13 -21.82 33.09
CA GLY A 425 11.39 -20.71 32.54
C GLY A 425 12.19 -19.42 32.38
N ALA A 426 11.84 -18.70 31.33
CA ALA A 426 11.74 -17.25 31.36
C ALA A 426 10.31 -16.93 30.93
N LYS A 427 9.54 -16.28 31.82
CA LYS A 427 8.26 -15.70 31.48
C LYS A 427 8.51 -14.59 30.47
N MET A 428 8.24 -14.85 29.19
CA MET A 428 7.97 -13.77 28.24
C MET A 428 6.46 -13.53 28.27
N GLU A 429 6.07 -12.30 28.57
CA GLU A 429 4.70 -11.83 28.40
C GLU A 429 4.25 -12.13 26.97
N GLU A 430 3.17 -12.90 26.85
CA GLU A 430 2.46 -13.11 25.59
C GLU A 430 1.90 -11.78 25.13
N VAL A 431 2.62 -11.11 24.23
CA VAL A 431 2.04 -10.13 23.34
C VAL A 431 1.40 -10.91 22.19
N SER A 432 0.14 -11.30 22.37
CA SER A 432 -0.68 -11.92 21.33
C SER A 432 -1.05 -10.85 20.29
N TRP A 433 -0.33 -10.81 19.17
CA TRP A 433 -0.80 -10.17 17.94
C TRP A 433 -0.90 -11.25 16.86
N GLY A 434 -2.13 -11.62 16.52
CA GLY A 434 -2.42 -12.46 15.36
C GLY A 434 -2.09 -11.68 14.09
N ILE A 435 -1.11 -12.17 13.34
CA ILE A 435 -0.73 -11.63 12.03
C ILE A 435 -1.65 -12.30 11.00
N MET A 436 -2.48 -11.52 10.30
CA MET A 436 -3.37 -12.01 9.25
C MET A 436 -3.10 -11.21 7.97
N ALA A 437 -2.74 -11.90 6.89
CA ALA A 437 -2.23 -11.31 5.65
C ALA A 437 -3.24 -11.47 4.48
N VAL A 438 -3.11 -10.59 3.49
CA VAL A 438 -4.18 -10.18 2.56
C VAL A 438 -3.66 -10.30 1.09
N THR A 439 -4.29 -9.79 0.02
CA THR A 439 -3.78 -9.67 -1.37
C THR A 439 -4.46 -8.57 -2.18
N GLY A 440 -3.70 -8.04 -3.15
CA GLY A 440 -4.04 -6.93 -4.04
C GLY A 440 -3.80 -5.60 -3.35
N ALA A 441 -2.91 -4.74 -3.88
CA ALA A 441 -2.52 -3.42 -3.35
C ALA A 441 -3.47 -2.93 -2.24
N ILE A 442 -3.11 -3.26 -1.01
CA ILE A 442 -3.99 -3.23 0.15
C ILE A 442 -3.76 -1.89 0.82
N ILE A 443 -4.80 -1.08 0.88
CA ILE A 443 -4.81 0.07 1.77
C ILE A 443 -5.12 -0.44 3.17
N VAL A 444 -4.11 -0.55 4.01
CA VAL A 444 -4.27 -0.88 5.42
C VAL A 444 -4.07 0.37 6.25
N ALA A 445 -5.16 1.09 6.55
CA ALA A 445 -5.09 1.98 7.70
C ALA A 445 -5.35 1.20 8.97
N ALA A 446 -4.25 0.87 9.65
CA ALA A 446 -4.28 1.11 11.08
C ALA A 446 -4.45 2.62 11.26
N LEU A 447 -5.57 3.05 11.85
CA LEU A 447 -5.65 4.39 12.43
C LEU A 447 -4.48 4.50 13.40
N LEU A 448 -3.54 5.39 13.10
CA LEU A 448 -2.54 5.85 14.04
C LEU A 448 -3.30 6.65 15.12
N ARG A 449 -3.84 5.96 16.13
CA ARG A 449 -4.41 6.62 17.31
C ARG A 449 -3.32 7.08 18.26
#